data_AF-A0A520CIS0-F1
#
_entry.id   AF-A0A520CIS0-F1
#
_cell.length_a   1.000
_cell.length_b   1.000
_cell.length_c   1.000
_cell.angle_alpha   90.00
_cell.angle_beta   90.00
_cell.angle_gamma   90.00
#
_symmetry.space_group_name_H-M   'P 1'
#
loop_
_entity.id
_entity.type
_entity.pdbx_description
1 polymer ?
#
loop_
_entity_poly.entity_id
_entity_poly.type
_entity_poly.pdbx_seq_one_letter_code
_entity_poly.pdbx_strand_id
1 'polypeptide(L)'
;MNIVNILEEIEKVDGEIYERLSPRRSAMKDFYSMGKKIAFAAAPLALGSMFTKAYGQTLPTAVVGTLNFALALEYLEYNFYNHALVAAPGLIPAGAPTAAITTIRDHEMAHVNLLKGALGSSARAEITYAMTDFTAGGTFPTVYSDYVTFLKVACGFEDTGVRAYKG
;
A
#
# COMPACT_ATOMS: atom_id res chain seq x y z
N MET A 1 -48.65 -16.47 11.77
CA MET A 1 -47.24 -16.50 11.34
C MET A 1 -46.41 -16.92 12.54
N ASN A 2 -45.73 -18.07 12.44
CA ASN A 2 -45.01 -18.70 13.54
C ASN A 2 -43.62 -18.08 13.70
N ILE A 3 -43.45 -17.25 14.72
CA ILE A 3 -42.14 -16.67 15.11
C ILE A 3 -41.14 -17.77 15.50
N VAL A 4 -41.63 -18.94 15.91
CA VAL A 4 -40.81 -20.12 16.27
C VAL A 4 -40.12 -20.73 15.04
N ASN A 5 -40.73 -20.66 13.86
CA ASN A 5 -40.14 -21.21 12.62
C ASN A 5 -38.99 -20.34 12.10
N ILE A 6 -38.99 -19.03 12.41
CA ILE A 6 -37.92 -18.10 12.01
C ILE A 6 -36.64 -18.37 12.81
N LEU A 7 -36.77 -18.80 14.07
CA LEU A 7 -35.62 -19.15 14.92
C LEU A 7 -34.99 -20.49 14.51
N GLU A 8 -35.80 -21.49 14.12
CA GLU A 8 -35.30 -22.77 13.58
C GLU A 8 -34.67 -22.63 12.18
N GLU A 9 -35.15 -21.69 11.33
CA GLU A 9 -34.52 -21.39 10.05
C GLU A 9 -33.19 -20.64 10.23
N ILE A 10 -33.06 -19.77 11.24
CA ILE A 10 -31.77 -19.13 11.58
C ILE A 10 -30.77 -20.15 12.15
N GLU A 11 -31.23 -21.16 12.89
CA GLU A 11 -30.36 -22.21 13.43
C GLU A 11 -29.88 -23.21 12.36
N LYS A 12 -30.65 -23.38 11.28
CA LYS A 12 -30.24 -24.18 10.11
C LYS A 12 -29.39 -23.40 9.10
N VAL A 13 -29.40 -22.08 9.17
CA VAL A 13 -28.54 -21.23 8.35
C VAL A 13 -27.23 -21.00 9.09
N ASP A 14 -26.24 -21.77 8.63
CA ASP A 14 -24.83 -21.38 8.53
C ASP A 14 -23.82 -21.83 9.59
N GLY A 15 -23.50 -23.13 9.54
CA GLY A 15 -22.12 -23.60 9.76
C GLY A 15 -21.14 -23.15 8.66
N GLU A 16 -21.63 -22.80 7.45
CA GLU A 16 -20.82 -22.45 6.28
C GLU A 16 -20.29 -21.00 6.31
N ILE A 17 -21.06 -20.03 6.82
CA ILE A 17 -20.57 -18.64 7.00
C ILE A 17 -19.45 -18.56 8.05
N TYR A 18 -19.49 -19.40 9.10
CA TYR A 18 -18.43 -19.42 10.12
C TYR A 18 -17.09 -19.94 9.55
N GLU A 19 -17.11 -20.82 8.55
CA GLU A 19 -15.92 -21.26 7.81
C GLU A 19 -15.41 -20.18 6.84
N ARG A 20 -16.30 -19.38 6.23
CA ARG A 20 -15.91 -18.30 5.30
C ARG A 20 -15.34 -17.06 5.99
N LEU A 21 -15.65 -16.84 7.27
CA LEU A 21 -15.23 -15.64 8.02
C LEU A 21 -13.91 -15.76 8.80
N SER A 22 -13.23 -16.92 8.79
CA SER A 22 -11.98 -17.07 9.54
C SER A 22 -10.82 -17.70 8.76
N PRO A 23 -10.24 -16.97 7.78
CA PRO A 23 -9.00 -17.38 7.10
C PRO A 23 -7.89 -17.76 8.08
N ARG A 24 -7.81 -17.08 9.23
CA ARG A 24 -6.87 -17.38 10.31
C ARG A 24 -7.09 -18.74 10.97
N ARG A 25 -8.34 -19.13 11.24
CA ARG A 25 -8.64 -20.42 11.88
C ARG A 25 -8.44 -21.57 10.91
N SER A 26 -8.78 -21.37 9.63
CA SER A 26 -8.50 -22.35 8.57
C SER A 26 -7.00 -22.56 8.41
N ALA A 27 -6.22 -21.47 8.30
CA ALA A 27 -4.76 -21.54 8.25
C ALA A 27 -4.13 -22.23 9.47
N MET A 28 -4.67 -22.00 10.69
CA MET A 28 -4.22 -22.68 11.90
C MET A 28 -4.59 -24.17 11.92
N LYS A 29 -5.77 -24.55 11.40
CA LYS A 29 -6.17 -25.98 11.25
C LYS A 29 -5.30 -26.69 10.21
N ASP A 30 -5.00 -26.04 9.09
CA ASP A 30 -4.12 -26.57 8.06
C ASP A 30 -2.69 -26.75 8.57
N PHE A 31 -2.18 -25.77 9.33
CA PHE A 31 -0.88 -25.88 9.99
C PHE A 31 -0.85 -27.00 11.04
N TYR A 32 -1.90 -27.13 11.85
CA TYR A 32 -2.02 -28.18 12.87
C TYR A 32 -2.14 -29.59 12.25
N SER A 33 -2.90 -29.73 11.16
CA SER A 33 -3.05 -31.00 10.44
C SER A 33 -1.78 -31.40 9.70
N MET A 34 -1.01 -30.43 9.20
CA MET A 34 0.33 -30.63 8.63
C MET A 34 1.35 -31.03 9.71
N GLY A 35 1.29 -30.41 10.89
CA GLY A 35 2.12 -30.75 12.05
C GLY A 35 1.90 -32.18 12.58
N LYS A 36 0.70 -32.75 12.44
CA LYS A 36 0.42 -34.16 12.79
C LYS A 36 1.07 -35.17 11.84
N LYS A 37 1.42 -34.78 10.60
CA LYS A 37 2.00 -35.67 9.57
C LYS A 37 3.53 -35.60 9.50
N ILE A 38 4.16 -34.60 10.12
CA ILE A 38 5.62 -34.45 10.17
C ILE A 38 6.11 -35.10 11.47
N ALA A 39 6.51 -36.37 11.38
CA ALA A 39 7.23 -37.03 12.46
C ALA A 39 8.54 -36.28 12.76
N PHE A 40 8.92 -36.21 14.05
CA PHE A 40 10.08 -35.46 14.58
C PHE A 40 11.42 -35.63 13.83
N ALA A 41 11.58 -36.69 13.03
CA ALA A 41 12.79 -36.94 12.24
C ALA A 41 12.95 -36.06 10.98
N ALA A 42 11.90 -35.38 10.50
CA ALA A 42 11.95 -34.60 9.25
C ALA A 42 11.87 -33.07 9.45
N ALA A 43 11.82 -32.60 10.70
CA ALA A 43 11.59 -31.18 11.02
C ALA A 43 12.60 -30.21 10.35
N PRO A 44 13.92 -30.49 10.29
CA PRO A 44 14.87 -29.55 9.69
C PRO A 44 14.68 -29.37 8.17
N LEU A 45 14.32 -30.44 7.45
CA LEU A 45 14.14 -30.40 6.00
C LEU A 45 12.76 -29.84 5.59
N ALA A 46 11.72 -30.15 6.37
CA ALA A 46 10.37 -29.64 6.12
C ALA A 46 10.25 -28.14 6.39
N LEU A 47 10.92 -27.62 7.43
CA LEU A 47 10.98 -26.18 7.72
C LEU A 47 11.70 -25.42 6.60
N GLY A 48 12.84 -25.93 6.12
CA GLY A 48 13.60 -25.29 5.04
C GLY A 48 12.79 -25.12 3.74
N SER A 49 12.01 -26.13 3.35
CA SER A 49 11.18 -26.04 2.13
C SER A 49 9.99 -25.08 2.25
N MET A 50 9.45 -24.87 3.46
CA MET A 50 8.40 -23.87 3.67
C MET A 50 8.92 -22.44 3.54
N PHE A 51 10.11 -22.15 4.06
CA PHE A 51 10.74 -20.83 3.92
C PHE A 51 11.08 -20.51 2.46
N THR A 52 11.51 -21.51 1.69
CA THR A 52 11.77 -21.36 0.25
C THR A 52 10.48 -21.10 -0.54
N LYS A 53 9.34 -21.69 -0.13
CA LYS A 53 8.05 -21.53 -0.85
C LYS A 53 7.47 -20.12 -0.72
N ALA A 54 7.70 -19.44 0.40
CA ALA A 54 7.30 -18.04 0.59
C ALA A 54 8.16 -17.08 -0.26
N TYR A 55 9.44 -17.40 -0.46
CA TYR A 55 10.37 -16.59 -1.24
C TYR A 55 10.18 -16.72 -2.77
N GLY A 56 9.48 -17.75 -3.24
CA GLY A 56 9.29 -18.06 -4.66
C GLY A 56 7.88 -17.81 -5.20
N GLN A 57 6.95 -17.25 -4.41
CA GLN A 57 5.62 -16.92 -4.93
C GLN A 57 5.70 -15.68 -5.81
N THR A 58 5.42 -15.87 -7.10
CA THR A 58 5.07 -14.77 -8.00
C THR A 58 3.90 -14.00 -7.39
N LEU A 59 4.05 -12.69 -7.21
CA LEU A 59 2.97 -11.84 -6.70
C LEU A 59 1.71 -12.04 -7.55
N PRO A 60 0.53 -12.24 -6.93
CA PRO A 60 -0.73 -12.28 -7.67
C PRO A 60 -0.88 -11.01 -8.51
N THR A 61 -1.43 -11.12 -9.74
CA THR A 61 -1.58 -9.98 -10.66
C THR A 61 -2.30 -8.79 -10.02
N ALA A 62 -3.31 -9.05 -9.19
CA ALA A 62 -4.02 -8.01 -8.44
C ALA A 62 -3.08 -7.25 -7.49
N VAL A 63 -2.18 -7.94 -6.79
CA VAL A 63 -1.19 -7.33 -5.88
C VAL A 63 -0.18 -6.51 -6.66
N VAL A 64 0.32 -7.03 -7.79
CA VAL A 64 1.21 -6.27 -8.68
C VAL A 64 0.53 -4.99 -9.17
N GLY A 65 -0.75 -5.05 -9.52
CA GLY A 65 -1.54 -3.88 -9.92
C GLY A 65 -1.64 -2.84 -8.80
N THR A 66 -2.00 -3.27 -7.58
CA THR A 66 -2.09 -2.37 -6.42
C THR A 66 -0.75 -1.74 -6.07
N LEU A 67 0.34 -2.51 -6.05
CA LEU A 67 1.68 -1.97 -5.75
C LEU A 67 2.18 -1.01 -6.84
N ASN A 68 1.86 -1.27 -8.11
CA ASN A 68 2.18 -0.33 -9.19
C ASN A 68 1.32 0.93 -9.18
N PHE A 69 0.08 0.85 -8.68
CA PHE A 69 -0.75 2.01 -8.43
C PHE A 69 -0.15 2.86 -7.30
N ALA A 70 0.22 2.24 -6.16
CA ALA A 70 0.92 2.93 -5.08
C ALA A 70 2.23 3.57 -5.57
N LEU A 71 3.06 2.83 -6.31
CA LEU A 71 4.32 3.35 -6.85
C LEU A 71 4.11 4.56 -7.79
N ALA A 72 2.97 4.62 -8.48
CA ALA A 72 2.61 5.79 -9.28
C ALA A 72 2.38 7.03 -8.39
N LEU A 73 1.69 6.87 -7.26
CA LEU A 73 1.44 7.95 -6.31
C LEU A 73 2.74 8.41 -5.66
N GLU A 74 3.59 7.50 -5.20
CA GLU A 74 4.88 7.86 -4.59
C GLU A 74 5.77 8.67 -5.56
N TYR A 75 5.77 8.33 -6.85
CA TYR A 75 6.47 9.14 -7.85
C TYR A 75 5.87 10.55 -7.98
N LEU A 76 4.55 10.67 -7.98
CA LEU A 76 3.89 11.98 -8.07
C LEU A 76 4.25 12.84 -6.86
N GLU A 77 4.15 12.29 -5.65
CA GLU A 77 4.43 12.98 -4.38
C GLU A 77 5.91 13.36 -4.26
N TYR A 78 6.82 12.42 -4.55
CA TYR A 78 8.25 12.72 -4.58
C TYR A 78 8.58 13.88 -5.54
N ASN A 79 8.07 13.83 -6.77
CA ASN A 79 8.35 14.87 -7.76
C ASN A 79 7.73 16.22 -7.35
N PHE A 80 6.54 16.21 -6.73
CA PHE A 80 5.88 17.41 -6.21
C PHE A 80 6.76 18.12 -5.18
N TYR A 81 7.18 17.39 -4.14
CA TYR A 81 8.00 17.97 -3.08
C TYR A 81 9.41 18.31 -3.53
N ASN A 82 10.02 17.47 -4.36
CA ASN A 82 11.35 17.74 -4.89
C ASN A 82 11.34 19.03 -5.72
N HIS A 83 10.35 19.24 -6.59
CA HIS A 83 10.23 20.49 -7.36
C HIS A 83 10.06 21.71 -6.46
N ALA A 84 9.20 21.62 -5.43
CA ALA A 84 9.00 22.70 -4.47
C ALA A 84 10.30 23.10 -3.74
N LEU A 85 11.16 22.13 -3.43
CA LEU A 85 12.43 22.37 -2.74
C LEU A 85 13.55 22.91 -3.67
N VAL A 86 13.66 22.39 -4.89
CA VAL A 86 14.82 22.65 -5.76
C VAL A 86 14.56 23.67 -6.86
N ALA A 87 13.30 23.88 -7.25
CA ALA A 87 12.93 24.65 -8.43
C ALA A 87 11.90 25.76 -8.15
N ALA A 88 11.37 25.86 -6.93
CA ALA A 88 10.48 26.95 -6.50
C ALA A 88 11.09 27.78 -5.35
N PRO A 89 12.18 28.53 -5.62
CA PRO A 89 12.86 29.29 -4.57
C PRO A 89 11.92 30.32 -3.93
N GLY A 90 11.92 30.37 -2.60
CA GLY A 90 11.08 31.29 -1.83
C GLY A 90 9.63 30.82 -1.63
N LEU A 91 9.22 29.68 -2.21
CA LEU A 91 7.89 29.10 -1.97
C LEU A 91 7.71 28.65 -0.52
N ILE A 92 8.69 27.91 0.02
CA ILE A 92 8.61 27.31 1.36
C ILE A 92 9.36 28.21 2.35
N PRO A 93 8.71 28.66 3.45
CA PRO A 93 9.38 29.45 4.47
C PRO A 93 10.55 28.69 5.11
N ALA A 94 11.66 29.40 5.33
CA ALA A 94 12.86 28.83 5.93
C ALA A 94 12.62 28.30 7.36
N GLY A 95 13.45 27.33 7.77
CA GLY A 95 13.41 26.74 9.10
C GLY A 95 12.53 25.48 9.14
N ALA A 96 11.65 25.41 10.14
CA ALA A 96 10.82 24.22 10.37
C ALA A 96 9.98 23.79 9.15
N PRO A 97 9.37 24.69 8.35
CA PRO A 97 8.59 24.27 7.18
C PRO A 97 9.46 23.61 6.10
N THR A 98 10.61 24.20 5.74
CA THR A 98 11.55 23.56 4.80
C THR A 98 12.04 22.21 5.33
N ALA A 99 12.33 22.09 6.62
CA ALA A 99 12.76 20.82 7.21
C ALA A 99 11.67 19.74 7.15
N ALA A 100 10.41 20.11 7.40
CA ALA A 100 9.27 19.21 7.31
C ALA A 100 9.05 18.73 5.86
N ILE A 101 9.01 19.64 4.89
CA ILE A 101 8.84 19.27 3.46
C ILE A 101 10.02 18.43 2.95
N THR A 102 11.25 18.72 3.42
CA THR A 102 12.43 17.89 3.11
C THR A 102 12.25 16.46 3.64
N THR A 103 11.77 16.32 4.88
CA THR A 103 11.53 15.02 5.50
C THR A 103 10.47 14.22 4.74
N ILE A 104 9.36 14.86 4.36
CA ILE A 104 8.29 14.22 3.57
C ILE A 104 8.85 13.76 2.22
N ARG A 105 9.57 14.63 1.49
CA ARG A 105 10.23 14.26 0.23
C ARG A 105 11.15 13.04 0.38
N ASP A 106 11.89 12.96 1.47
CA ASP A 106 12.80 11.84 1.75
C ASP A 106 12.02 10.54 2.05
N HIS A 107 10.87 10.64 2.72
CA HIS A 107 9.96 9.51 2.92
C HIS A 107 9.39 9.00 1.59
N GLU A 108 8.92 9.88 0.70
CA GLU A 108 8.38 9.43 -0.59
C GLU A 108 9.44 8.73 -1.44
N MET A 109 10.69 9.20 -1.41
CA MET A 109 11.80 8.48 -2.06
C MET A 109 12.06 7.11 -1.41
N ALA A 110 11.97 7.00 -0.08
CA ALA A 110 12.08 5.72 0.60
C ALA A 110 10.95 4.76 0.21
N HIS A 111 9.71 5.25 0.07
CA HIS A 111 8.58 4.47 -0.41
C HIS A 111 8.76 4.00 -1.87
N VAL A 112 9.20 4.89 -2.77
CA VAL A 112 9.56 4.53 -4.16
C VAL A 112 10.56 3.37 -4.16
N ASN A 113 11.63 3.48 -3.38
CA ASN A 113 12.68 2.46 -3.34
C ASN A 113 12.16 1.13 -2.77
N LEU A 114 11.35 1.18 -1.72
CA LEU A 114 10.70 0.01 -1.13
C LEU A 114 9.81 -0.71 -2.15
N LEU A 115 8.93 0.02 -2.82
CA LEU A 115 7.98 -0.54 -3.79
C LEU A 115 8.68 -1.09 -5.03
N LYS A 116 9.70 -0.40 -5.54
CA LYS A 116 10.54 -0.92 -6.63
C LYS A 116 11.23 -2.22 -6.23
N GLY A 117 11.75 -2.29 -5.00
CA GLY A 117 12.34 -3.51 -4.46
C GLY A 117 11.34 -4.67 -4.38
N ALA A 118 10.13 -4.40 -3.89
CA ALA A 118 9.07 -5.40 -3.77
C ALA A 118 8.54 -5.88 -5.14
N LEU A 119 8.42 -4.98 -6.11
CA LEU A 119 7.92 -5.28 -7.46
C LEU A 119 8.97 -5.92 -8.36
N GLY A 120 10.26 -5.66 -8.13
CA GLY A 120 11.35 -6.16 -8.97
C GLY A 120 11.13 -5.80 -10.45
N SER A 121 11.20 -6.80 -11.33
CA SER A 121 10.98 -6.62 -12.77
C SER A 121 9.53 -6.29 -13.16
N SER A 122 8.58 -6.41 -12.23
CA SER A 122 7.18 -6.00 -12.43
C SER A 122 6.93 -4.54 -12.06
N ALA A 123 7.96 -3.79 -11.67
CA ALA A 123 7.83 -2.36 -11.36
C ALA A 123 7.53 -1.57 -12.63
N ARG A 124 6.56 -0.67 -12.53
CA ARG A 124 6.22 0.26 -13.61
C ARG A 124 7.39 1.19 -13.91
N ALA A 125 7.37 1.73 -15.12
CA ALA A 125 8.26 2.82 -15.50
C ALA A 125 8.07 4.04 -14.59
N GLU A 126 9.18 4.74 -14.34
CA GLU A 126 9.24 5.97 -13.56
C GLU A 126 8.32 7.04 -14.16
N ILE A 127 7.54 7.70 -13.31
CA ILE A 127 6.84 8.93 -13.66
C ILE A 127 7.76 10.07 -13.23
N THR A 128 8.15 10.91 -14.19
CA THR A 128 8.98 12.09 -13.91
C THR A 128 8.10 13.32 -13.72
N TYR A 129 8.67 14.38 -13.14
CA TYR A 129 8.02 15.68 -13.06
C TYR A 129 7.44 16.16 -14.41
N ALA A 130 8.20 16.00 -15.51
CA ALA A 130 7.80 16.45 -16.83
C ALA A 130 6.56 15.73 -17.41
N MET A 131 6.20 14.58 -16.83
CA MET A 131 5.02 13.80 -17.23
C MET A 131 3.76 14.19 -16.44
N THR A 132 3.88 15.11 -15.49
CA THR A 132 2.81 15.44 -14.53
C THR A 132 2.47 16.92 -14.59
N ASP A 133 1.18 17.23 -14.66
CA ASP A 133 0.67 18.59 -14.49
C ASP A 133 0.17 18.80 -13.05
N PHE A 134 1.02 19.38 -12.21
CA PHE A 134 0.66 19.70 -10.82
C PHE A 134 -0.28 20.92 -10.69
N THR A 135 -0.54 21.64 -11.77
CA THR A 135 -1.58 22.69 -11.77
C THR A 135 -2.99 22.12 -11.94
N ALA A 136 -3.10 20.81 -12.22
CA ALA A 136 -4.36 20.12 -12.47
C ALA A 136 -5.23 20.84 -13.51
N GLY A 137 -4.67 21.07 -14.69
CA GLY A 137 -5.33 21.79 -15.79
C GLY A 137 -5.62 23.26 -15.46
N GLY A 138 -4.79 23.89 -14.63
CA GLY A 138 -4.99 25.27 -14.18
C GLY A 138 -5.94 25.45 -12.99
N THR A 139 -6.39 24.37 -12.35
CA THR A 139 -7.17 24.43 -11.09
C THR A 139 -6.33 25.00 -9.93
N PHE A 140 -5.04 24.70 -9.91
CA PHE A 140 -4.07 25.19 -8.92
C PHE A 140 -2.92 25.94 -9.62
N PRO A 141 -3.20 27.10 -10.25
CA PRO A 141 -2.22 27.80 -11.09
C PRO A 141 -1.04 28.36 -10.27
N THR A 142 -1.24 28.53 -8.96
CA THR A 142 -0.27 29.11 -8.01
C THR A 142 0.38 28.05 -7.12
N VAL A 143 0.27 26.75 -7.46
CA VAL A 143 0.76 25.66 -6.59
C VAL A 143 2.24 25.76 -6.24
N TYR A 144 3.07 26.39 -7.08
CA TYR A 144 4.50 26.62 -6.82
C TYR A 144 4.87 28.10 -6.60
N SER A 145 3.88 28.98 -6.43
CA SER A 145 4.11 30.41 -6.17
C SER A 145 3.35 30.96 -4.96
N ASP A 146 2.37 30.22 -4.44
CA ASP A 146 1.65 30.54 -3.22
C ASP A 146 1.75 29.36 -2.23
N TYR A 147 2.37 29.62 -1.08
CA TYR A 147 2.65 28.58 -0.08
C TYR A 147 1.37 27.94 0.48
N VAL A 148 0.28 28.71 0.60
CA VAL A 148 -1.00 28.18 1.10
C VAL A 148 -1.63 27.22 0.08
N THR A 149 -1.58 27.56 -1.21
CA THR A 149 -2.01 26.69 -2.30
C THR A 149 -1.17 25.42 -2.34
N PHE A 150 0.16 25.55 -2.25
CA PHE A 150 1.08 24.42 -2.14
C PHE A 150 0.67 23.46 -1.01
N LEU A 151 0.46 23.97 0.20
CA LEU A 151 0.08 23.15 1.37
C LEU A 151 -1.29 22.47 1.21
N LYS A 152 -2.26 23.11 0.54
CA LYS A 152 -3.56 22.49 0.26
C LYS A 152 -3.42 21.31 -0.70
N VAL A 153 -2.61 21.45 -1.75
CA VAL A 153 -2.34 20.37 -2.69
C VAL A 153 -1.54 19.26 -2.01
N ALA A 154 -0.52 19.61 -1.22
CA ALA A 154 0.26 18.66 -0.41
C ALA A 154 -0.66 17.81 0.49
N CYS A 155 -1.56 18.46 1.25
CA CYS A 155 -2.53 17.75 2.09
C CYS A 155 -3.42 16.79 1.29
N GLY A 156 -3.83 17.17 0.07
CA GLY A 156 -4.62 16.31 -0.81
C GLY A 156 -3.86 15.09 -1.31
N PHE A 157 -2.55 15.23 -1.56
CA PHE A 157 -1.66 14.12 -1.88
C PHE A 157 -1.53 13.16 -0.70
N GLU A 158 -1.11 13.65 0.48
CA GLU A 158 -0.96 12.82 1.70
C GLU A 158 -2.23 12.01 2.02
N ASP A 159 -3.39 12.66 1.94
CA ASP A 159 -4.69 12.03 2.14
C ASP A 159 -4.98 10.93 1.11
N THR A 160 -4.56 11.13 -0.13
CA THR A 160 -4.72 10.17 -1.23
C THR A 160 -3.77 9.00 -1.07
N GLY A 161 -2.52 9.23 -0.67
CA GLY A 161 -1.57 8.18 -0.29
C GLY A 161 -2.13 7.29 0.81
N VAL A 162 -2.61 7.87 1.92
CA VAL A 162 -3.22 7.11 3.03
C VAL A 162 -4.41 6.27 2.58
N ARG A 163 -5.27 6.80 1.70
CA ARG A 163 -6.41 6.04 1.16
C ARG A 163 -5.97 4.91 0.25
N ALA A 164 -4.96 5.12 -0.58
CA ALA A 164 -4.42 4.11 -1.49
C ALA A 164 -3.89 2.88 -0.73
N TYR A 165 -3.29 3.08 0.45
CA TYR A 165 -2.80 1.98 1.30
C TYR A 165 -3.90 1.28 2.11
N LYS A 166 -5.05 1.92 2.33
CA LYS A 166 -6.16 1.33 3.10
C LYS A 166 -7.08 0.43 2.28
N GLY A 167 -7.14 0.62 0.96
CA GLY A 167 -8.05 -0.10 0.06
C GLY A 167 -9.43 0.53 0.00
#